data_AF-A0A0E0UXU3-F1
#
_entry.id   AF-A0A0E0UXU3-F1
#
_cell.length_a   1.000
_cell.length_b   1.000
_cell.length_c   1.000
_cell.angle_alpha   90.00
_cell.angle_beta   90.00
_cell.angle_gamma   90.00
#
_symmetry.space_group_name_H-M   'P 1'
#
loop_
_entity.id
_entity.type
_entity.pdbx_description
1 polymer ?
#
loop_
_entity_poly.entity_id
_entity_poly.type
_entity_poly.pdbx_seq_one_letter_code
_entity_poly.pdbx_strand_id
1 'polypeptide(L)' 'MKNSLIKQSFLYFALGLVFVYFVVVRVADYGYDVLAYILIIMTLMDFGIGIGLIITGLKRRKKNL' A
#
# COMPACT_ATOMS: atom_id res chain seq x y z
N MET A 1 -12.96 6.63 16.88
CA MET A 1 -12.05 7.12 15.81
C MET A 1 -10.63 6.50 15.84
N LYS A 2 -10.05 6.14 16.99
CA LYS A 2 -8.68 5.56 17.09
C LYS A 2 -8.51 4.18 16.41
N ASN A 3 -9.55 3.34 16.41
CA ASN A 3 -9.56 2.03 15.72
C ASN A 3 -9.75 2.12 14.19
N SER A 4 -10.25 3.25 13.67
CA SER A 4 -10.52 3.37 12.23
C SER A 4 -9.24 3.59 11.42
N LEU A 5 -8.25 4.30 11.99
CA LEU A 5 -6.97 4.51 11.30
C LEU A 5 -6.17 3.23 11.11
N ILE A 6 -6.05 2.38 12.15
CA ILE A 6 -5.27 1.13 12.06
C ILE A 6 -5.92 0.15 11.08
N LYS A 7 -7.26 0.06 11.08
CA LYS A 7 -8.00 -0.74 10.08
C LYS A 7 -7.79 -0.24 8.65
N GLN A 8 -7.73 1.08 8.47
CA GLN A 8 -7.50 1.69 7.17
C GLN A 8 -6.07 1.44 6.68
N SER A 9 -5.05 1.55 7.56
CA SER A 9 -3.67 1.19 7.25
C SER A 9 -3.54 -0.28 6.81
N PHE A 10 -4.21 -1.19 7.52
CA PHE A 10 -4.21 -2.61 7.19
C PHE A 10 -4.81 -2.87 5.80
N LEU A 11 -5.87 -2.14 5.44
CA LEU A 11 -6.52 -2.28 4.15
C LEU A 11 -5.63 -1.80 3.00
N TYR A 12 -4.94 -0.66 3.14
CA TYR A 12 -3.95 -0.21 2.14
C TYR A 12 -2.77 -1.18 2.01
N PHE A 13 -2.31 -1.76 3.12
CA PHE A 13 -1.21 -2.73 3.08
C PHE A 13 -1.64 -4.04 2.41
N ALA A 14 -2.82 -4.56 2.75
CA ALA A 14 -3.37 -5.76 2.12
C ALA A 14 -3.65 -5.54 0.63
N LEU A 15 -4.20 -4.38 0.27
CA LEU A 15 -4.47 -4.01 -1.12
C LEU A 15 -3.19 -3.87 -1.94
N GLY A 16 -2.15 -3.21 -1.37
CA GLY A 16 -0.84 -3.10 -2.01
C GLY A 16 -0.21 -4.48 -2.27
N LEU A 17 -0.37 -5.44 -1.35
CA LEU A 17 0.13 -6.81 -1.52
C LEU A 17 -0.58 -7.55 -2.67
N VAL A 18 -1.90 -7.35 -2.82
CA VAL A 18 -2.68 -7.87 -3.95
C VAL A 18 -2.21 -7.24 -5.27
N PHE A 19 -1.94 -5.93 -5.29
CA PHE A 19 -1.41 -5.27 -6.49
C PHE A 19 0.00 -5.75 -6.86
N VAL A 20 0.87 -6.07 -5.89
CA VAL A 20 2.18 -6.72 -6.18
C VAL A 20 1.99 -8.03 -6.95
N TYR A 21 1.05 -8.87 -6.52
CA TYR A 21 0.75 -10.11 -7.22
C TYR A 21 0.34 -9.84 -8.67
N PHE A 22 -0.56 -8.88 -8.90
CA PHE A 22 -0.98 -8.52 -10.26
C PHE A 22 0.15 -7.94 -11.11
N VAL A 23 1.05 -7.13 -10.53
CA VAL A 23 2.25 -6.64 -11.22
C VAL A 23 3.13 -7.79 -11.64
N VAL A 24 3.42 -8.73 -10.74
CA VAL A 24 4.29 -9.88 -11.03
C VAL A 24 3.72 -10.73 -12.15
N VAL A 25 2.43 -11.08 -12.08
CA VAL A 25 1.75 -11.85 -13.13
C VAL A 25 1.75 -11.08 -14.45
N ARG A 26 1.45 -9.77 -14.43
CA ARG A 26 1.44 -8.94 -15.65
C ARG A 26 2.80 -8.91 -16.33
N VAL A 27 3.87 -8.70 -15.56
CA VAL A 27 5.23 -8.66 -16.09
C VAL A 27 5.70 -10.03 -16.58
N ALA A 28 5.31 -11.11 -15.90
CA ALA A 28 5.66 -12.47 -16.30
C ALA A 28 5.00 -12.87 -17.63
N ASP A 29 3.72 -12.54 -17.82
CA ASP A 29 2.95 -12.99 -18.98
C ASP A 29 3.07 -12.05 -20.19
N TYR A 30 3.25 -10.74 -19.95
CA TYR A 30 3.17 -9.71 -21.00
C TYR A 30 4.40 -8.79 -21.06
N GLY A 31 5.36 -8.93 -20.14
CA GLY A 31 6.53 -8.05 -20.05
C GLY A 31 6.22 -6.67 -19.47
N TYR A 32 7.16 -5.75 -19.64
CA TYR A 32 7.05 -4.37 -19.15
C TYR A 32 6.27 -3.48 -20.12
N ASP A 33 4.96 -3.70 -20.19
CA ASP A 33 4.06 -2.89 -21.01
C ASP A 33 3.47 -1.70 -20.23
N VAL A 34 2.71 -0.83 -20.91
CA VAL A 34 2.12 0.38 -20.31
C VAL A 34 1.27 0.03 -19.08
N LEU A 35 0.52 -1.07 -19.14
CA LEU A 35 -0.30 -1.52 -18.01
C LEU A 35 0.56 -1.99 -16.83
N ALA A 36 1.67 -2.70 -17.07
CA ALA A 36 2.62 -3.07 -16.02
C ALA A 36 3.15 -1.83 -15.28
N TYR A 37 3.53 -0.76 -15.99
CA TYR A 37 3.98 0.47 -15.36
C TYR A 37 2.90 1.19 -14.54
N ILE A 38 1.65 1.21 -15.03
CA ILE A 38 0.52 1.75 -14.27
C ILE A 38 0.33 0.96 -12.97
N LEU A 39 0.33 -0.38 -13.05
CA LEU A 39 0.19 -1.24 -11.88
C LEU A 39 1.35 -1.05 -10.89
N ILE A 40 2.59 -0.91 -11.37
CA ILE A 40 3.75 -0.62 -10.52
C ILE A 40 3.57 0.70 -9.77
N ILE A 41 3.15 1.77 -10.46
CA ILE A 41 2.91 3.08 -9.84
C ILE A 41 1.80 3.00 -8.79
N MET A 42 0.67 2.35 -9.11
CA MET A 42 -0.43 2.17 -8.16
C MET A 42 0.03 1.40 -6.91
N THR A 43 0.77 0.31 -7.12
CA THR A 43 1.34 -0.49 -6.04
C THR A 43 2.24 0.36 -5.12
N LEU A 44 3.12 1.18 -5.71
CA LEU A 44 4.00 2.09 -4.95
C LEU A 44 3.20 3.13 -4.15
N MET A 45 2.13 3.68 -4.72
CA MET A 45 1.25 4.62 -4.02
C MET A 45 0.57 3.97 -2.81
N ASP A 46 0.05 2.75 -2.96
CA ASP A 46 -0.59 2.02 -1.85
C ASP A 46 0.38 1.73 -0.72
N PHE A 47 1.62 1.32 -1.02
CA PHE A 47 2.67 1.17 0.00
C PHE A 47 3.05 2.50 0.64
N GLY A 48 3.19 3.57 -0.15
CA GLY A 48 3.49 4.91 0.37
C GLY A 48 2.45 5.41 1.36
N ILE A 49 1.17 5.26 1.02
CA ILE A 49 0.04 5.60 1.90
C ILE A 49 0.03 4.68 3.12
N GLY A 50 0.19 3.37 2.95
CA GLY A 50 0.24 2.40 4.04
C GLY A 50 1.34 2.71 5.06
N ILE A 51 2.57 2.97 4.60
CA ILE A 51 3.71 3.36 5.43
C ILE A 51 3.43 4.71 6.13
N GLY A 52 2.93 5.70 5.40
CA GLY A 52 2.60 7.02 5.96
C GLY A 52 1.55 6.95 7.08
N LEU A 53 0.55 6.08 6.93
CA LEU A 53 -0.47 5.83 7.94
C LEU A 53 0.11 5.10 9.16
N ILE A 54 1.02 4.15 8.98
CA ILE A 54 1.73 3.47 10.08
C ILE A 54 2.56 4.48 10.88
N ILE A 55 3.37 5.30 10.21
CA ILE A 55 4.21 6.33 10.86
C ILE A 55 3.33 7.33 11.62
N THR A 56 2.24 7.81 11.00
CA THR A 56 1.29 8.73 11.64
C THR A 56 0.61 8.09 12.84
N GLY A 57 0.25 6.81 12.74
CA GLY A 57 -0.32 6.02 13.85
C GLY A 57 0.64 5.90 15.03
N LEU A 58 1.92 5.60 14.78
CA LEU A 58 2.96 5.51 15.81
C LEU A 58 3.25 6.88 16.45
N LYS A 59 3.33 7.95 15.65
CA LYS A 59 3.58 9.32 16.14
C LYS A 59 2.43 9.84 17.02
N ARG A 60 1.17 9.51 16.69
CA ARG A 60 0.00 9.83 17.56
C ARG A 60 -0.03 9.02 18.86
N ARG A 61 0.54 7.81 18.88
CA ARG A 61 0.65 7.01 20.10
C ARG A 61 1.64 7.62 21.10
N LYS A 62 2.74 8.21 20.60
CA LYS A 62 3.76 8.89 21.41
C LYS A 62 3.31 10.23 22.02
N LYS A 63 2.28 10.89 21.47
CA LYS A 63 1.75 12.17 21.97
C LYS A 63 0.69 12.00 23.08
N ASN A 64 0.24 10.78 23.37
CA ASN A 64 -0.76 10.45 24.41
C ASN A 64 -0.18 9.58 25.54
N LEU A 65 1.14 9.49 25.63
CA LEU A 65 1.92 8.93 26.73
C LEU A 65 2.73 10.08 27.33
#